data_AF-A0A135VBA9-F1
#
_entry.id   AF-A0A135VBA9-F1
#
_cell.length_a   1.000
_cell.length_b   1.000
_cell.length_c   1.000
_cell.angle_alpha   90.00
_cell.angle_beta   90.00
_cell.angle_gamma   90.00
#
_symmetry.space_group_name_H-M   'P 1'
#
loop_
_entity.id
_entity.type
_entity.pdbx_description
1 polymer ?
#
loop_
_entity_poly.entity_id
_entity_poly.type
_entity_poly.pdbx_seq_one_letter_code
_entity_poly.pdbx_strand_id
1 'polypeptide(L)'
;MFQSQVGIAVFGLAFSTEFWGVLLSWALIGSVDVMLNIPLATLMQDLVVDNYRGRVFALLNVVFTAVQVIGMAVGGVWAEAVASTIAPLIGAAIGLAVVSVLGVLVVSKWDLHGKLDIMLNDSEKHVARDTESSEVALEAVT
;
A
#
# COMPACT_ATOMS: atom_id res chain seq x y z
N MET A 1 -0.85 12.91 -3.59
CA MET A 1 -1.71 13.52 -4.64
C MET A 1 -2.56 12.51 -5.42
N PHE A 2 -2.20 11.22 -5.47
CA PHE A 2 -2.98 10.19 -6.20
C PHE A 2 -4.23 9.66 -5.48
N GLN A 3 -4.36 9.81 -4.16
CA GLN A 3 -5.51 9.26 -3.42
C GLN A 3 -6.83 10.01 -3.63
N SER A 4 -6.82 11.25 -4.15
CA SER A 4 -8.06 11.98 -4.43
C SER A 4 -8.80 11.45 -5.68
N GLN A 5 -8.10 10.81 -6.62
CA GLN A 5 -8.69 10.35 -7.88
C GLN A 5 -9.56 9.10 -7.70
N VAL A 6 -9.16 8.18 -6.79
CA VAL A 6 -9.94 6.97 -6.47
C VAL A 6 -11.29 7.33 -5.84
N GLY A 7 -11.31 8.31 -4.94
CA GLY A 7 -12.55 8.76 -4.30
C GLY A 7 -13.58 9.30 -5.31
N ILE A 8 -13.13 10.04 -6.32
CA ILE A 8 -13.99 10.59 -7.37
C ILE A 8 -14.56 9.46 -8.25
N ALA A 9 -13.74 8.46 -8.59
CA ALA A 9 -14.19 7.30 -9.37
C ALA A 9 -15.27 6.48 -8.63
N VAL A 10 -15.08 6.23 -7.34
CA VAL A 10 -16.05 5.50 -6.50
C VAL A 10 -17.35 6.30 -6.32
N PHE A 11 -17.25 7.63 -6.22
CA PHE A 11 -18.42 8.51 -6.13
C PHE A 11 -19.24 8.53 -7.44
N GLY A 12 -18.59 8.45 -8.60
CA GLY A 12 -19.26 8.32 -9.90
C GLY A 12 -20.03 6.99 -10.04
N LEU A 13 -19.47 5.91 -9.50
CA LEU A 13 -20.08 4.58 -9.49
C LEU A 13 -21.38 4.56 -8.64
N ALA A 14 -21.46 5.41 -7.60
CA ALA A 14 -22.64 5.53 -6.72
C ALA A 14 -23.88 6.12 -7.42
N PHE A 15 -23.68 6.95 -8.44
CA PHE A 15 -24.75 7.59 -9.21
C PHE A 15 -24.99 6.95 -10.58
N SER A 16 -24.16 6.00 -10.98
CA SER A 16 -24.25 5.38 -12.30
C SER A 16 -25.29 4.26 -12.32
N THR A 17 -26.54 4.60 -12.61
CA THR A 17 -27.58 3.61 -12.96
C THR A 17 -27.35 3.02 -14.36
N GLU A 18 -26.48 3.62 -15.16
CA GLU A 18 -26.15 3.14 -16.50
C GLU A 18 -24.89 2.26 -16.52
N PHE A 19 -24.93 1.22 -17.36
CA PHE A 19 -23.82 0.27 -17.54
C PHE A 19 -22.48 0.97 -17.83
N TRP A 20 -22.50 2.05 -18.61
CA TRP A 20 -21.30 2.76 -19.03
C TRP A 20 -20.56 3.48 -17.89
N GLY A 21 -21.27 4.09 -16.94
CA GLY A 21 -20.60 4.77 -15.82
C GLY A 21 -20.02 3.78 -14.81
N VAL A 22 -20.62 2.59 -14.65
CA VAL A 22 -20.03 1.50 -13.88
C VAL A 22 -18.72 1.05 -14.52
N LEU A 23 -18.73 0.85 -15.84
CA LEU A 23 -17.55 0.41 -16.60
C LEU A 23 -16.43 1.47 -16.56
N LEU A 24 -16.78 2.75 -16.68
CA LEU A 24 -15.83 3.87 -16.54
C LEU A 24 -15.20 3.89 -15.14
N SER A 25 -16.00 3.66 -14.10
CA SER A 25 -15.50 3.67 -12.73
C SER A 25 -14.58 2.48 -12.44
N TRP A 26 -14.92 1.29 -12.95
CA TRP A 26 -14.03 0.13 -12.92
C TRP A 26 -12.71 0.39 -13.64
N ALA A 27 -12.75 1.04 -14.80
CA ALA A 27 -11.56 1.42 -15.54
C ALA A 27 -10.68 2.41 -14.75
N LEU A 28 -11.28 3.41 -14.09
CA LEU A 28 -10.55 4.36 -13.25
C LEU A 28 -9.93 3.68 -12.02
N ILE A 29 -10.68 2.81 -11.33
CA ILE A 29 -10.17 2.06 -10.17
C ILE A 29 -8.98 1.18 -10.59
N GLY A 30 -9.13 0.41 -11.67
CA GLY A 30 -8.05 -0.44 -12.20
C GLY A 30 -6.84 0.37 -12.66
N SER A 31 -7.05 1.55 -13.26
CA SER A 31 -5.95 2.44 -13.67
C SER A 31 -5.15 2.94 -12.47
N VAL A 32 -5.81 3.36 -11.38
CA VAL A 32 -5.11 3.81 -10.18
C VAL A 32 -4.42 2.64 -9.47
N ASP A 33 -5.04 1.47 -9.44
CA ASP A 33 -4.44 0.26 -8.87
C ASP A 33 -3.10 -0.07 -9.54
N VAL A 34 -3.07 -0.14 -10.88
CA VAL A 34 -1.83 -0.38 -11.63
C VAL A 34 -0.79 0.72 -11.37
N MET A 35 -1.23 1.99 -11.36
CA MET A 35 -0.33 3.13 -11.17
C MET A 35 0.31 3.17 -9.78
N LEU A 36 -0.36 2.66 -8.75
CA LEU A 36 0.18 2.57 -7.39
C LEU A 36 0.95 1.29 -7.14
N ASN A 37 0.49 0.16 -7.67
CA ASN A 37 1.04 -1.16 -7.34
C ASN A 37 2.46 -1.35 -7.92
N ILE A 38 2.70 -0.88 -9.15
CA ILE A 38 4.02 -0.96 -9.81
C ILE A 38 5.11 -0.23 -9.00
N PRO A 39 4.99 1.09 -8.71
CA PRO A 39 6.06 1.81 -7.99
C PRO A 39 6.21 1.33 -6.55
N LEU A 40 5.13 0.87 -5.91
CA LEU A 40 5.19 0.34 -4.54
C LEU A 40 5.98 -0.97 -4.51
N ALA A 41 5.77 -1.84 -5.52
CA ALA A 41 6.56 -3.04 -5.70
C ALA A 41 8.04 -2.73 -5.97
N THR A 42 8.37 -1.73 -6.79
CA THR A 42 9.78 -1.34 -7.04
C THR A 42 10.42 -0.73 -5.79
N LEU A 43 9.72 0.15 -5.06
CA LEU A 43 10.25 0.75 -3.83
C LEU A 43 10.58 -0.32 -2.77
N MET A 44 9.73 -1.34 -2.66
CA MET A 44 9.97 -2.48 -1.77
C MET A 44 11.21 -3.29 -2.13
N GLN A 45 11.57 -3.37 -3.41
CA GLN A 45 12.78 -4.07 -3.83
C GLN A 45 14.02 -3.32 -3.32
N ASP A 46 14.01 -1.99 -3.41
CA ASP A 46 15.13 -1.15 -2.97
C ASP A 46 15.26 -1.12 -1.42
N LEU A 47 14.14 -1.20 -0.70
CA LEU A 47 14.12 -1.12 0.77
C LEU A 47 14.46 -2.44 1.49
N VAL A 48 14.36 -3.59 0.82
CA VAL A 48 14.50 -4.91 1.47
C VAL A 48 15.78 -5.59 1.03
N VAL A 49 16.60 -5.98 2.01
CA VAL A 49 17.84 -6.76 1.85
C VAL A 49 17.58 -8.00 1.00
N ASP A 50 18.45 -8.27 0.02
CA ASP A 50 18.26 -9.31 -1.01
C ASP A 50 17.90 -10.69 -0.44
N ASN A 51 18.51 -11.08 0.68
CA ASN A 51 18.28 -12.37 1.35
C ASN A 51 16.86 -12.54 1.91
N TYR A 52 16.13 -11.45 2.17
CA TYR A 52 14.79 -11.48 2.75
C TYR A 52 13.69 -11.04 1.78
N ARG A 53 14.06 -10.55 0.59
CA ARG A 53 13.12 -9.98 -0.39
C ARG A 53 11.95 -10.91 -0.67
N GLY A 54 12.21 -12.18 -1.00
CA GLY A 54 11.17 -13.16 -1.30
C GLY A 54 10.20 -13.41 -0.13
N ARG A 55 10.69 -13.45 1.11
CA ARG A 55 9.85 -13.68 2.30
C ARG A 55 8.97 -12.48 2.62
N VAL A 56 9.53 -11.27 2.50
CA VAL A 56 8.79 -10.04 2.76
C VAL A 56 7.71 -9.83 1.70
N PHE A 57 8.00 -10.08 0.42
CA PHE A 57 6.99 -10.05 -0.64
C PHE A 57 5.87 -11.08 -0.41
N ALA A 58 6.22 -12.31 -0.01
CA ALA A 58 5.22 -13.33 0.28
C ALA A 58 4.28 -12.92 1.44
N LEU A 59 4.84 -12.40 2.54
CA LEU A 59 4.06 -11.93 3.68
C LEU A 59 3.16 -10.75 3.30
N LEU A 60 3.69 -9.78 2.55
CA LEU A 60 2.92 -8.63 2.08
C LEU A 60 1.74 -9.09 1.21
N ASN A 61 1.96 -10.02 0.29
CA ASN A 61 0.90 -10.58 -0.55
C ASN A 61 -0.19 -11.31 0.26
N VAL A 62 0.21 -12.05 1.30
CA VAL A 62 -0.74 -12.71 2.22
C VAL A 62 -1.57 -11.68 2.96
N VAL A 63 -0.95 -10.61 3.48
CA VAL A 63 -1.66 -9.52 4.17
C VAL A 63 -2.63 -8.83 3.21
N PHE A 64 -2.21 -8.52 1.98
CA PHE A 64 -3.10 -7.91 0.98
C PHE A 64 -4.30 -8.80 0.67
N THR A 65 -4.07 -10.10 0.42
CA THR A 65 -5.15 -11.06 0.18
C THR A 65 -6.10 -11.16 1.37
N ALA A 66 -5.57 -11.19 2.60
CA ALA A 66 -6.38 -11.23 3.81
C ALA A 66 -7.26 -9.98 3.95
N VAL A 67 -6.69 -8.79 3.70
CA VAL A 67 -7.43 -7.52 3.73
C VAL A 67 -8.52 -7.50 2.66
N GLN A 68 -8.26 -8.03 1.45
CA GLN A 68 -9.29 -8.14 0.41
C GLN A 68 -10.45 -9.05 0.83
N VAL A 69 -10.16 -10.22 1.40
CA VAL A 69 -11.20 -11.14 1.89
C VAL A 69 -12.02 -10.50 3.01
N ILE A 70 -11.37 -9.84 3.96
CA ILE A 70 -12.05 -9.10 5.04
C ILE A 70 -12.90 -7.97 4.45
N GLY A 71 -12.37 -7.22 3.48
CA GLY A 71 -13.07 -6.13 2.81
C GLY A 71 -14.33 -6.62 2.08
N MET A 72 -14.27 -7.77 1.41
CA MET A 72 -15.43 -8.40 0.77
C MET A 72 -16.44 -8.90 1.80
N ALA A 73 -15.98 -9.53 2.89
CA ALA A 73 -16.87 -10.03 3.94
C ALA A 73 -17.63 -8.87 4.62
N VAL A 74 -16.92 -7.83 5.03
CA VAL A 74 -17.53 -6.64 5.66
C VAL A 74 -18.40 -5.88 4.66
N GLY A 75 -17.91 -5.70 3.43
CA GLY A 75 -18.66 -5.03 2.36
C GLY A 75 -19.94 -5.76 1.98
N GLY A 76 -19.92 -7.10 1.94
CA GLY A 76 -21.09 -7.94 1.67
C GLY A 76 -22.15 -7.82 2.76
N VAL A 77 -21.76 -7.98 4.03
CA VAL A 77 -22.68 -7.85 5.17
C VAL A 77 -23.29 -6.45 5.24
N TRP A 78 -22.49 -5.41 4.97
CA TRP A 78 -23.00 -4.04 4.87
C TRP A 78 -24.03 -3.93 3.74
N ALA A 79 -23.70 -4.44 2.55
CA ALA A 79 -24.59 -4.36 1.40
C ALA A 79 -25.96 -5.01 1.63
N GLU A 80 -25.99 -6.15 2.31
CA GLU A 80 -27.23 -6.80 2.71
C GLU A 80 -28.01 -5.97 3.74
N ALA A 81 -27.33 -5.42 4.75
CA ALA A 81 -27.98 -4.69 5.84
C ALA A 81 -28.74 -3.43 5.37
N VAL A 82 -28.27 -2.77 4.30
CA VAL A 82 -28.88 -1.52 3.83
C VAL A 82 -29.91 -1.74 2.71
N ALA A 83 -30.09 -2.98 2.25
CA ALA A 83 -31.08 -3.39 1.24
C ALA A 83 -31.13 -2.47 -0.02
N SER A 84 -30.02 -1.80 -0.32
CA SER A 84 -29.94 -0.79 -1.37
C SER A 84 -28.55 -0.84 -1.99
N THR A 85 -28.49 -0.91 -3.32
CA THR A 85 -27.24 -0.95 -4.09
C THR A 85 -26.44 0.36 -4.00
N ILE A 86 -27.10 1.46 -3.64
CA ILE A 86 -26.50 2.81 -3.59
C ILE A 86 -25.74 3.02 -2.27
N ALA A 87 -26.22 2.45 -1.18
CA ALA A 87 -25.65 2.68 0.15
C ALA A 87 -24.22 2.11 0.35
N PRO A 88 -23.85 0.92 -0.18
CA PRO A 88 -22.49 0.41 -0.11
C PRO A 88 -21.48 1.28 -0.84
N LEU A 89 -21.93 1.91 -1.94
CA LEU A 89 -21.11 2.77 -2.77
C LEU A 89 -20.81 4.10 -2.10
N ILE A 90 -21.82 4.72 -1.47
CA ILE A 90 -21.62 5.91 -0.63
C ILE A 90 -20.77 5.56 0.59
N GLY A 91 -21.01 4.41 1.22
CA GLY A 91 -20.21 3.91 2.34
C GLY A 91 -18.74 3.71 1.98
N ALA A 92 -18.46 3.12 0.80
CA ALA A 92 -17.10 2.96 0.28
C ALA A 92 -16.43 4.30 -0.01
N ALA A 93 -17.14 5.27 -0.60
CA ALA A 93 -16.61 6.60 -0.85
C ALA A 93 -16.25 7.33 0.45
N ILE A 94 -17.12 7.27 1.46
CA ILE A 94 -16.86 7.84 2.79
C ILE A 94 -15.69 7.11 3.45
N GLY A 95 -15.67 5.78 3.41
CA GLY A 95 -14.58 4.96 3.96
C GLY A 95 -13.24 5.33 3.36
N LEU A 96 -13.15 5.47 2.04
CA LEU A 96 -11.93 5.89 1.35
C LEU A 96 -11.53 7.32 1.71
N ALA A 97 -12.49 8.25 1.84
CA ALA A 97 -12.21 9.60 2.28
C ALA A 97 -11.62 9.63 3.70
N VAL A 98 -12.20 8.85 4.62
CA VAL A 98 -11.71 8.72 6.00
C VAL A 98 -10.31 8.11 6.03
N VAL A 99 -10.08 7.02 5.30
CA VAL A 99 -8.76 6.37 5.21
C VAL A 99 -7.70 7.32 4.62
N SER A 100 -8.07 8.10 3.60
CA SER A 100 -7.20 9.11 3.00
C SER A 100 -6.81 10.21 4.01
N VAL A 101 -7.79 10.74 4.76
CA VAL A 101 -7.54 11.74 5.80
C VAL A 101 -6.68 11.15 6.93
N LEU A 102 -6.98 9.94 7.40
CA LEU A 102 -6.17 9.27 8.41
C LEU A 102 -4.75 9.00 7.93
N GLY A 103 -4.57 8.59 6.67
CA GLY A 103 -3.25 8.38 6.07
C GLY A 103 -2.41 9.65 6.09
N VAL A 104 -2.99 10.79 5.68
CA VAL A 104 -2.32 12.09 5.73
C VAL A 104 -2.00 12.50 7.17
N LEU A 105 -2.93 12.31 8.11
CA LEU A 105 -2.70 12.64 9.51
C LEU A 105 -1.59 11.79 10.13
N VAL A 106 -1.57 10.47 9.88
CA VAL A 106 -0.53 9.57 10.39
C VAL A 106 0.82 9.94 9.81
N VAL A 107 0.91 10.15 8.49
CA VAL A 107 2.15 10.58 7.83
C VAL A 107 2.61 11.95 8.31
N SER A 108 1.70 12.87 8.61
CA SER A 108 2.07 14.19 9.11
C SER A 108 2.48 14.18 10.57
N LYS A 109 1.98 13.23 11.38
CA LYS A 109 2.32 13.13 12.81
C LYS A 109 3.56 12.29 13.08
N TRP A 110 3.77 11.25 12.29
CA TRP A 110 5.01 10.50 12.31
C TRP A 110 5.97 11.20 11.37
N ASP A 111 6.87 11.99 11.97
CA ASP A 111 7.99 12.63 11.32
C ASP A 111 8.96 11.57 10.74
N LEU A 112 8.48 10.84 9.72
CA LEU A 112 9.06 9.63 9.18
C LEU A 112 10.41 9.92 8.53
N HIS A 113 10.62 11.17 8.11
CA HIS A 113 11.87 11.64 7.54
C HIS A 113 13.02 11.58 8.55
N GLY A 114 12.79 11.91 9.83
CA GLY A 114 13.84 11.85 10.84
C GLY A 114 14.28 10.43 11.20
N LYS A 115 13.38 9.43 11.09
CA LYS A 115 13.68 8.04 11.45
C LYS A 115 14.34 7.26 10.32
N LEU A 116 14.06 7.62 9.07
CA LEU A 116 14.64 6.96 7.89
C LEU A 116 16.14 7.27 7.75
N ASP A 117 16.54 8.52 8.02
CA ASP A 117 17.95 8.93 8.00
C ASP A 117 18.79 8.17 9.04
N ILE A 118 18.22 7.93 10.23
CA ILE A 118 18.90 7.17 11.28
C ILE A 118 19.09 5.71 10.86
N MET A 119 18.07 5.09 10.24
CA MET A 119 18.16 3.70 9.78
C MET A 119 19.15 3.51 8.62
N LEU A 120 19.21 4.46 7.68
CA LEU A 120 20.17 4.42 6.58
C LEU A 120 21.61 4.51 7.09
N ASN A 121 21.87 5.45 8.00
CA ASN A 121 23.19 5.64 8.61
C ASN A 121 23.63 4.42 9.44
N ASP A 122 22.69 3.76 10.14
CA ASP A 122 23.01 2.55 10.92
C ASP A 122 23.31 1.34 10.02
N SER A 123 22.57 1.20 8.91
CA SER A 123 22.81 0.13 7.93
C SER A 123 24.17 0.29 7.23
N GLU A 124 24.57 1.52 6.90
CA GLU A 124 25.87 1.81 6.28
C GLU A 124 27.03 1.42 7.21
N LYS A 125 26.91 1.71 8.51
CA LYS A 125 27.90 1.32 9.52
C LYS A 125 28.06 -0.19 9.66
N HIS A 126 26.96 -0.94 9.59
CA HIS A 126 27.02 -2.41 9.67
C HIS A 126 27.74 -3.01 8.46
N VAL A 127 27.44 -2.53 7.25
CA VAL A 127 28.10 -3.00 6.02
C VAL A 127 29.59 -2.69 6.03
N ALA A 128 29.99 -1.48 6.47
CA ALA A 128 31.40 -1.12 6.59
C ALA A 128 32.15 -2.06 7.55
N ARG A 129 31.53 -2.40 8.68
CA ARG A 129 32.12 -3.27 9.70
C ARG A 129 32.30 -4.71 9.24
N ASP A 130 31.35 -5.23 8.48
CA ASP A 130 31.44 -6.59 7.90
C ASP A 130 32.51 -6.67 6.80
N THR A 131 32.70 -5.58 6.04
CA THR A 131 33.75 -5.48 5.02
C THR A 131 35.14 -5.47 5.67
N GLU A 132 35.33 -4.67 6.71
CA GLU A 132 36.59 -4.59 7.46
C GLU A 132 36.92 -5.93 8.15
N SER A 133 35.93 -6.60 8.75
CA SER A 133 36.14 -7.93 9.35
C SER A 133 36.51 -9.00 8.32
N SER A 134 36.10 -8.84 7.06
CA SER A 134 36.42 -9.77 5.98
C SER A 134 37.84 -9.56 5.45
N GLU A 135 38.30 -8.31 5.32
CA GLU A 135 39.68 -7.99 4.94
C GLU A 135 40.68 -8.47 6.00
N VAL A 136 40.41 -8.22 7.29
CA VAL A 136 41.28 -8.66 8.39
C VAL A 136 41.37 -10.19 8.45
N ALA A 137 40.26 -10.89 8.17
CA ALA A 137 40.26 -12.34 8.10
C ALA A 137 41.07 -12.87 6.90
N LEU A 138 41.16 -12.11 5.80
CA LEU A 138 41.92 -12.49 4.61
C LEU A 138 43.42 -12.28 4.80
N GLU A 139 43.83 -11.16 5.42
CA GLU A 139 45.24 -10.90 5.76
C GLU A 139 45.79 -11.90 6.78
N ALA A 140 44.98 -12.36 7.74
CA ALA A 140 45.42 -13.33 8.74
C ALA A 140 45.68 -14.74 8.17
N VAL A 141 45.22 -15.03 6.95
CA VAL A 141 45.36 -16.34 6.30
C VAL A 141 46.55 -16.37 5.31
N THR A 142 47.06 -15.21 4.90
CA THR A 142 48.27 -15.06 4.06
C THR A 142 49.55 -14.94 4.87
#